data_AF-A0A016W094-F1
#
_entry.id   AF-A0A016W094-F1
#
_cell.length_a   1.000
_cell.length_b   1.000
_cell.length_c   1.000
_cell.angle_alpha   90.00
_cell.angle_beta   90.00
_cell.angle_gamma   90.00
#
_symmetry.space_group_name_H-M   'P 1'
#
loop_
_entity.id
_entity.type
_entity.pdbx_description
1 polymer ?
#
loop_
_entity_poly.entity_id
_entity_poly.type
_entity_poly.pdbx_seq_one_letter_code
_entity_poly.pdbx_strand_id
1 'polypeptide(L)'
;MNVLEFGCMERPLANFFRGYGAFVSRHPFPFIAFPVLITLYLSTGFFTLTPQTDAIYLYTPTDAPSKTERQIIHDLWPLGEDNYVPGRAVTQSREAQVTVVAKNGGNILLPEYARSIKRLDMYIQNRIKVRFRNHTYTYRELCLRWKNRGCPGNNHIQIISELYNHGINITYPTFRIGSSGYLGAGIGGVSLSKDDNGTVILASARAWLMVYQLKFFPINVSYVSGIWEKTFKLHMDNYPEDPFISLTYFHSQTLAEELKRNADSLAPRFIFAFVILVIFAVICSMVTIKGTFYFDWVLSKPILSVFGVINAGMGIASAMGGLILLDVQYNDIVAVMPFLVVAVGTDNMFLMVAAVKRTCRAATVEQRIGECMADAAVSILITALTDAFSFGVGTITTIPAVQIFCIYTCCALVLTFLYQITFFCALLSLATKWEAEGRHCLWLTPTIAPKLASSPSNRLLWLGSRPHPDPKHASNIKHCSATKFFQNWYAPILMQPAIKALAGLWYCIYVGFAIYGCMHLREGLEPVNLLVDDSYAKPHYLALEQHFWHYGATLQTFRRPKGCLLVSRSSSGVMC
;
A
#
# COMPACT_ATOMS: atom_id res chain seq x y z
N MET A 1 -28.62 12.30 -42.89
CA MET A 1 -27.81 11.28 -42.19
C MET A 1 -28.47 11.04 -40.86
N ASN A 2 -29.29 9.98 -40.76
CA ASN A 2 -30.06 9.66 -39.56
C ASN A 2 -29.08 9.26 -38.47
N VAL A 3 -28.92 10.12 -37.46
CA VAL A 3 -28.17 9.79 -36.25
C VAL A 3 -29.02 8.78 -35.50
N LEU A 4 -28.57 7.51 -35.47
CA LEU A 4 -29.10 6.50 -34.57
C LEU A 4 -28.99 7.07 -33.13
N GLU A 5 -30.12 7.40 -32.51
CA GLU A 5 -30.16 7.80 -31.11
C GLU A 5 -29.85 6.57 -30.24
N PHE A 6 -28.59 6.41 -29.83
CA PHE A 6 -28.13 5.40 -28.86
C PHE A 6 -28.67 5.65 -27.42
N GLY A 7 -29.85 6.26 -27.27
CA GLY A 7 -30.38 6.80 -26.01
C GLY A 7 -31.37 5.89 -25.26
N CYS A 8 -31.41 4.58 -25.54
CA CYS A 8 -32.43 3.69 -24.99
C CYS A 8 -32.36 3.58 -23.45
N MET A 9 -31.15 3.66 -22.87
CA MET A 9 -30.95 3.63 -21.40
C MET A 9 -30.70 5.01 -20.79
N GLU A 10 -30.12 5.96 -21.53
CA GLU A 10 -29.75 7.27 -21.00
C GLU A 10 -30.98 8.11 -20.62
N ARG A 11 -31.96 8.21 -21.52
CA ARG A 11 -33.20 8.99 -21.28
C ARG A 11 -34.02 8.49 -20.07
N PRO A 12 -34.33 7.19 -19.91
CA PRO A 12 -35.08 6.73 -18.75
C PRO A 12 -34.29 6.91 -17.45
N LEU A 13 -32.98 6.68 -17.47
CA LEU A 13 -32.13 6.87 -16.29
C LEU A 13 -32.03 8.34 -15.89
N ALA A 14 -31.86 9.25 -16.85
CA ALA A 14 -31.87 10.69 -16.61
C ALA A 14 -33.22 11.17 -16.05
N ASN A 15 -34.34 10.63 -16.55
CA ASN A 15 -35.66 10.94 -16.02
C ASN A 15 -35.86 10.41 -14.59
N PHE A 16 -35.34 9.21 -14.28
CA PHE A 16 -35.33 8.67 -12.92
C PHE A 16 -34.54 9.56 -11.97
N PHE A 17 -33.30 9.93 -12.32
CA PHE A 17 -32.47 10.80 -11.50
C PHE A 17 -33.04 12.22 -11.38
N ARG A 18 -33.74 12.72 -12.41
CA ARG A 18 -34.49 13.98 -12.33
C ARG A 18 -35.56 13.94 -11.27
N GLY A 19 -36.40 12.90 -11.29
CA GLY A 19 -37.45 12.70 -10.30
C GLY A 19 -36.88 12.50 -8.89
N TYR A 20 -35.82 11.71 -8.78
CA TYR A 20 -35.12 11.45 -7.52
C TYR A 20 -34.49 12.72 -6.93
N GLY A 21 -33.80 13.54 -7.73
CA GLY A 21 -33.25 14.82 -7.27
C GLY A 21 -34.32 15.82 -6.80
N ALA A 22 -35.46 15.86 -7.50
CA ALA A 22 -36.61 16.65 -7.07
C ALA A 22 -37.21 16.12 -5.75
N PHE A 23 -37.19 14.81 -5.51
CA PHE A 23 -37.63 14.22 -4.24
C PHE A 23 -36.68 14.56 -3.07
N VAL A 24 -35.37 14.37 -3.27
CA VAL A 24 -34.35 14.68 -2.25
C VAL A 24 -34.38 16.15 -1.86
N SER A 25 -34.57 17.06 -2.83
CA SER A 25 -34.63 18.50 -2.56
C SER A 25 -35.87 18.94 -1.75
N ARG A 26 -37.00 18.21 -1.84
CA ARG A 26 -38.18 18.45 -1.00
C ARG A 26 -37.97 18.00 0.45
N HIS A 27 -37.21 16.93 0.65
CA HIS A 27 -36.98 16.33 1.97
C HIS A 27 -35.49 16.08 2.24
N PRO A 28 -34.65 17.13 2.37
CA PRO A 28 -33.19 16.95 2.47
C PRO A 28 -32.72 16.35 3.80
N PHE A 29 -33.41 16.62 4.93
CA PHE A 29 -32.92 16.23 6.25
C PHE A 29 -32.82 14.71 6.48
N PRO A 30 -33.81 13.87 6.11
CA PRO A 30 -33.67 12.41 6.20
C PRO A 30 -32.47 11.86 5.43
N PHE A 31 -32.19 12.41 4.24
CA PHE A 31 -31.05 12.00 3.40
C PHE A 31 -29.70 12.49 3.92
N ILE A 32 -29.66 13.38 4.90
CA ILE A 32 -28.44 13.77 5.61
C ILE A 32 -28.28 12.89 6.87
N ALA A 33 -29.34 12.78 7.67
CA ALA A 33 -29.30 12.06 8.93
C ALA A 33 -29.03 10.56 8.75
N PHE A 34 -29.69 9.91 7.79
CA PHE A 34 -29.56 8.46 7.59
C PHE A 34 -28.14 8.03 7.20
N PRO A 35 -27.47 8.63 6.18
CA PRO A 35 -26.08 8.33 5.87
C PRO A 35 -25.09 8.59 7.00
N VAL A 36 -25.33 9.61 7.84
CA VAL A 36 -24.48 9.89 9.01
C VAL A 36 -24.65 8.79 10.06
N LEU A 37 -25.88 8.39 10.38
CA LEU A 37 -26.15 7.35 11.37
C LEU A 37 -25.62 5.98 10.94
N ILE A 38 -25.81 5.60 9.68
CA ILE A 38 -25.27 4.33 9.16
C ILE A 38 -23.73 4.34 9.13
N THR A 39 -23.11 5.49 8.83
CA THR A 39 -21.65 5.63 8.91
C THR A 39 -21.15 5.44 10.34
N LEU A 40 -21.80 6.06 11.32
CA LEU A 40 -21.46 5.91 12.74
C LEU A 40 -21.60 4.46 13.20
N TYR A 41 -22.68 3.78 12.80
CA TYR A 41 -22.90 2.37 13.11
C TYR A 41 -21.82 1.48 12.51
N LEU A 42 -21.57 1.58 11.20
CA LEU A 42 -20.57 0.76 10.51
C LEU A 42 -19.14 1.02 11.02
N SER A 43 -18.84 2.27 11.40
CA SER A 43 -17.54 2.65 11.95
C SER A 43 -17.23 1.98 13.30
N THR A 44 -18.21 1.38 13.99
CA THR A 44 -17.93 0.58 15.20
C THR A 44 -17.03 -0.63 14.92
N GLY A 45 -16.94 -1.09 13.66
CA GLY A 45 -16.01 -2.14 13.25
C GLY A 45 -14.54 -1.82 13.49
N PHE A 46 -14.16 -0.54 13.56
CA PHE A 46 -12.77 -0.17 13.88
C PHE A 46 -12.33 -0.65 15.28
N PHE A 47 -13.27 -0.88 16.22
CA PHE A 47 -12.94 -1.39 17.54
C PHE A 47 -12.56 -2.88 17.54
N THR A 48 -12.97 -3.64 16.52
CA THR A 48 -12.64 -5.08 16.38
C THR A 48 -11.52 -5.32 15.36
N LEU A 49 -10.80 -4.26 14.96
CA LEU A 49 -9.73 -4.35 13.98
C LEU A 49 -8.57 -5.23 14.47
N THR A 50 -8.36 -6.37 13.81
CA THR A 50 -7.15 -7.19 13.95
C THR A 50 -6.36 -7.22 12.65
N PRO A 51 -5.22 -6.53 12.54
CA PRO A 51 -4.42 -6.51 11.32
C PRO A 51 -3.73 -7.85 11.08
N GLN A 52 -3.77 -8.33 9.85
CA GLN A 52 -2.96 -9.46 9.38
C GLN A 52 -1.62 -8.93 8.87
N THR A 53 -0.52 -9.36 9.50
CA THR A 53 0.84 -8.90 9.18
C THR A 53 1.74 -9.98 8.59
N ASP A 54 1.23 -11.21 8.43
CA ASP A 54 2.04 -12.30 7.88
C ASP A 54 2.30 -12.10 6.38
N ALA A 55 3.52 -11.67 6.05
CA ALA A 55 3.95 -11.44 4.68
C ALA A 55 3.89 -12.72 3.83
N ILE A 56 4.14 -13.90 4.40
CA ILE A 56 4.07 -15.15 3.62
C ILE A 56 2.63 -15.39 3.21
N TYR A 57 1.68 -15.27 4.13
CA TYR A 57 0.26 -15.43 3.81
C TYR A 57 -0.21 -14.40 2.77
N LEU A 58 0.14 -13.12 2.96
CA LEU A 58 -0.35 -12.00 2.17
C LEU A 58 0.16 -11.99 0.71
N TYR A 59 1.42 -12.36 0.48
CA TYR A 59 2.07 -12.24 -0.83
C TYR A 59 2.22 -13.56 -1.60
N THR A 60 1.85 -14.69 -1.00
CA THR A 60 1.85 -15.98 -1.72
C THR A 60 0.43 -16.37 -2.16
N PRO A 61 0.24 -16.90 -3.37
CA PRO A 61 -1.08 -17.29 -3.86
C PRO A 61 -1.80 -18.25 -2.91
N THR A 62 -3.12 -18.14 -2.75
CA THR A 62 -3.91 -19.05 -1.88
C THR A 62 -3.79 -20.49 -2.34
N ASP A 63 -3.87 -20.71 -3.66
CA ASP A 63 -3.90 -22.03 -4.29
C ASP A 63 -2.51 -22.51 -4.70
N ALA A 64 -1.46 -21.91 -4.14
CA ALA A 64 -0.09 -22.25 -4.48
C ALA A 64 0.23 -23.70 -4.08
N PRO A 65 0.70 -24.56 -5.01
CA PRO A 65 1.12 -25.93 -4.68
C PRO A 65 2.11 -25.96 -3.53
N SER A 66 3.02 -24.98 -3.48
CA SER A 66 4.01 -24.81 -2.43
C SER A 66 3.44 -24.67 -1.01
N LYS A 67 2.23 -24.11 -0.83
CA LYS A 67 1.55 -24.10 0.47
C LYS A 67 1.14 -25.51 0.89
N THR A 68 0.55 -26.27 -0.03
CA THR A 68 0.17 -27.66 0.20
C THR A 68 1.38 -28.54 0.47
N GLU A 69 2.46 -28.38 -0.29
CA GLU A 69 3.72 -29.11 -0.09
C GLU A 69 4.34 -28.77 1.28
N ARG A 70 4.35 -27.48 1.64
CA ARG A 70 4.81 -27.02 2.95
C ARG A 70 4.00 -27.62 4.09
N GLN A 71 2.67 -27.68 3.95
CA GLN A 71 1.79 -28.28 4.94
C GLN A 71 2.06 -29.79 5.09
N ILE A 72 2.19 -30.51 3.96
CA ILE A 72 2.55 -31.93 3.95
C ILE A 72 3.88 -32.17 4.68
N ILE A 73 4.89 -31.33 4.43
CA ILE A 73 6.19 -31.47 5.08
C ILE A 73 6.08 -31.25 6.58
N HIS A 74 5.30 -30.26 7.03
CA HIS A 74 5.05 -30.02 8.45
C HIS A 74 4.34 -31.17 9.13
N ASP A 75 3.39 -31.80 8.45
CA ASP A 75 2.65 -32.93 8.99
C ASP A 75 3.52 -34.21 9.07
N LEU A 76 4.41 -34.42 8.10
CA LEU A 76 5.30 -35.59 8.04
C LEU A 76 6.57 -35.44 8.90
N TRP A 77 7.14 -34.24 8.95
CA TRP A 77 8.35 -33.91 9.70
C TRP A 77 8.11 -32.67 10.57
N PRO A 78 7.30 -32.80 11.62
CA PRO A 78 7.06 -31.69 12.53
C PRO A 78 8.38 -31.28 13.20
N LEU A 79 8.68 -29.98 13.14
CA LEU A 79 9.81 -29.38 13.85
C LEU A 79 9.44 -29.27 15.34
N GLY A 80 9.76 -30.31 16.11
CA GLY A 80 9.68 -30.32 17.57
C GLY A 80 10.98 -29.83 18.24
N GLU A 81 10.98 -29.72 19.57
CA GLU A 81 12.11 -29.17 20.33
C GLU A 81 13.44 -29.90 20.10
N ASP A 82 13.42 -31.22 19.89
CA ASP A 82 14.64 -32.06 19.82
C ASP A 82 14.91 -32.67 18.43
N ASN A 83 14.06 -32.40 17.44
CA ASN A 83 14.16 -32.99 16.10
C ASN A 83 14.71 -32.02 15.05
N TYR A 84 15.33 -30.92 15.50
CA TYR A 84 15.88 -29.94 14.58
C TYR A 84 17.20 -30.41 13.97
N VAL A 85 17.29 -30.32 12.65
CA VAL A 85 18.49 -30.59 11.86
C VAL A 85 18.84 -29.34 11.03
N PRO A 86 19.89 -28.58 11.39
CA PRO A 86 20.55 -27.55 10.59
C PRO A 86 20.66 -27.91 9.11
N GLY A 87 20.27 -26.97 8.25
CA GLY A 87 20.24 -27.14 6.80
C GLY A 87 19.12 -28.03 6.27
N ARG A 88 18.30 -28.65 7.15
CA ARG A 88 17.12 -29.47 6.79
C ARG A 88 15.78 -28.87 7.24
N ALA A 89 15.79 -27.67 7.83
CA ALA A 89 14.53 -26.95 8.09
C ALA A 89 13.94 -26.45 6.77
N VAL A 90 12.66 -26.73 6.57
CA VAL A 90 11.87 -26.27 5.41
C VAL A 90 11.18 -24.94 5.69
N THR A 91 10.93 -24.62 6.96
CA THR A 91 10.20 -23.42 7.34
C THR A 91 11.02 -22.53 8.25
N GLN A 92 11.12 -21.27 7.86
CA GLN A 92 11.84 -20.21 8.56
C GLN A 92 10.86 -19.35 9.38
N SER A 93 10.09 -19.99 10.27
CA SER A 93 9.04 -19.29 11.03
C SER A 93 9.62 -18.32 12.07
N ARG A 94 10.71 -18.70 12.73
CA ARG A 94 11.44 -17.86 13.69
C ARG A 94 12.95 -18.07 13.51
N GLU A 95 13.58 -17.10 12.86
CA GLU A 95 14.99 -17.17 12.47
C GLU A 95 15.59 -15.77 12.49
N ALA A 96 16.82 -15.67 12.97
CA ALA A 96 17.66 -14.49 12.84
C ALA A 96 18.93 -14.86 12.06
N GLN A 97 19.26 -14.05 11.07
CA GLN A 97 20.43 -14.22 10.21
C GLN A 97 21.37 -13.03 10.41
N VAL A 98 22.67 -13.31 10.46
CA VAL A 98 23.72 -12.30 10.49
C VAL A 98 24.73 -12.63 9.41
N THR A 99 24.87 -11.74 8.45
CA THR A 99 25.92 -11.84 7.43
C THR A 99 27.07 -10.96 7.85
N VAL A 100 28.22 -11.59 8.05
CA VAL A 100 29.48 -10.93 8.39
C VAL A 100 30.34 -10.87 7.15
N VAL A 101 30.82 -9.68 6.78
CA VAL A 101 31.70 -9.47 5.63
C VAL A 101 33.04 -8.94 6.12
N ALA A 102 34.14 -9.44 5.55
CA ALA A 102 35.48 -8.99 5.87
C ALA A 102 35.71 -7.55 5.36
N LYS A 103 36.14 -6.64 6.24
CA LYS A 103 36.55 -5.28 5.84
C LYS A 103 37.79 -5.34 4.94
N ASN A 104 37.89 -4.38 4.01
CA ASN A 104 39.00 -4.22 3.06
C ASN A 104 39.25 -5.43 2.12
N GLY A 105 38.24 -6.30 1.94
CA GLY A 105 38.36 -7.47 1.07
C GLY A 105 39.30 -8.55 1.62
N GLY A 106 39.56 -8.55 2.92
CA GLY A 106 40.39 -9.55 3.60
C GLY A 106 39.78 -10.96 3.59
N ASN A 107 40.58 -11.95 4.00
CA ASN A 107 40.14 -13.34 4.08
C ASN A 107 39.53 -13.63 5.46
N ILE A 108 38.23 -13.94 5.48
CA ILE A 108 37.46 -14.18 6.71
C ILE A 108 37.88 -15.47 7.45
N LEU A 109 38.62 -16.37 6.77
CA LEU A 109 39.13 -17.62 7.35
C LEU A 109 40.35 -17.41 8.26
N LEU A 110 40.99 -16.24 8.18
CA LEU A 110 42.12 -15.88 9.03
C LEU A 110 41.71 -15.79 10.51
N PRO A 111 42.63 -16.07 11.44
CA PRO A 111 42.30 -16.26 12.86
C PRO A 111 41.84 -14.97 13.54
N GLU A 112 42.18 -13.80 13.00
CA GLU A 112 41.74 -12.48 13.50
C GLU A 112 40.24 -12.26 13.25
N TYR A 113 39.78 -12.58 12.04
CA TYR A 113 38.38 -12.49 11.65
C TYR A 113 37.56 -13.56 12.38
N ALA A 114 38.04 -14.80 12.43
CA ALA A 114 37.37 -15.88 13.15
C ALA A 114 37.21 -15.59 14.66
N ARG A 115 38.22 -14.98 15.31
CA ARG A 115 38.11 -14.53 16.71
C ARG A 115 37.06 -13.43 16.88
N SER A 116 36.99 -12.50 15.93
CA SER A 116 35.98 -11.42 15.93
C SER A 116 34.56 -11.99 15.76
N ILE A 117 34.37 -12.95 14.86
CA ILE A 117 33.09 -13.65 14.67
C ILE A 117 32.71 -14.44 15.93
N LYS A 118 33.66 -15.11 16.60
CA LYS A 118 33.41 -15.82 17.86
C LYS A 118 32.92 -14.86 18.95
N ARG A 119 33.52 -13.67 19.03
CA ARG A 119 33.11 -12.64 20.00
C ARG A 119 31.67 -12.21 19.75
N LEU A 120 31.31 -11.98 18.49
CA LEU A 120 29.94 -11.65 18.08
C LEU A 120 28.95 -12.77 18.39
N ASP A 121 29.27 -14.03 18.07
CA ASP A 121 28.41 -15.19 18.40
C ASP A 121 28.21 -15.34 19.91
N MET A 122 29.28 -15.20 20.72
CA MET A 122 29.17 -15.20 22.19
C MET A 122 28.36 -14.02 22.72
N TYR A 123 28.43 -12.85 22.09
CA TYR A 123 27.62 -11.69 22.43
C TYR A 123 26.13 -11.98 22.18
N ILE A 124 25.78 -12.47 20.99
CA ILE A 124 24.40 -12.82 20.62
C ILE A 124 23.82 -13.87 21.57
N GLN A 125 24.57 -14.93 21.86
CA GLN A 125 24.07 -16.04 22.69
C GLN A 125 23.88 -15.68 24.17
N ASN A 126 24.77 -14.86 24.74
CA ASN A 126 24.83 -14.66 26.19
C ASN A 126 24.33 -13.29 26.67
N ARG A 127 24.50 -12.22 25.86
CA ARG A 127 24.15 -10.85 26.27
C ARG A 127 22.70 -10.51 25.98
N ILE A 128 22.15 -11.02 24.87
CA ILE A 128 20.76 -10.76 24.49
C ILE A 128 19.84 -11.58 25.39
N LYS A 129 19.09 -10.87 26.24
CA LYS A 129 18.23 -11.44 27.27
C LYS A 129 16.85 -10.82 27.21
N VAL A 130 15.81 -11.65 27.31
CA VAL A 130 14.42 -11.19 27.32
C VAL A 130 13.77 -11.60 28.62
N ARG A 131 13.17 -10.66 29.35
CA ARG A 131 12.43 -10.95 30.58
C ARG A 131 10.95 -11.10 30.26
N PHE A 132 10.39 -12.29 30.50
CA PHE A 132 8.96 -12.56 30.33
C PHE A 132 8.44 -13.39 31.51
N ARG A 133 7.32 -12.96 32.12
CA ARG A 133 6.71 -13.61 33.31
C ARG A 133 7.72 -13.96 34.41
N ASN A 134 8.59 -12.99 34.74
CA ASN A 134 9.62 -13.10 35.77
C ASN A 134 10.76 -14.11 35.49
N HIS A 135 10.82 -14.71 34.30
CA HIS A 135 11.93 -15.52 33.84
C HIS A 135 12.75 -14.76 32.78
N THR A 136 14.06 -14.95 32.77
CA THR A 136 14.95 -14.30 31.79
C THR A 136 15.42 -15.33 30.78
N TYR A 137 14.90 -15.24 29.57
CA TYR A 137 15.22 -16.13 28.47
C TYR A 137 16.50 -15.67 27.76
N THR A 138 17.40 -16.62 27.54
CA THR A 138 18.58 -16.45 26.66
C THR A 138 18.39 -17.21 25.34
N TYR A 139 19.26 -16.96 24.36
CA TYR A 139 19.23 -17.73 23.12
C TYR A 139 19.32 -19.25 23.36
N ARG A 140 20.09 -19.69 24.36
CA ARG A 140 20.28 -21.12 24.67
C ARG A 140 19.00 -21.84 25.10
N GLU A 141 18.02 -21.11 25.60
CA GLU A 141 16.72 -21.66 26.02
C GLU A 141 15.68 -21.58 24.89
N LEU A 142 15.82 -20.55 24.04
CA LEU A 142 14.92 -20.27 22.92
C LEU A 142 15.33 -20.96 21.61
N CYS A 143 16.55 -21.49 21.50
CA CYS A 143 17.02 -22.18 20.31
C CYS A 143 16.25 -23.49 20.05
N LEU A 144 16.16 -23.91 18.79
CA LEU A 144 15.79 -25.28 18.46
C LEU A 144 16.96 -26.22 18.76
N ARG A 145 16.71 -27.38 19.41
CA ARG A 145 17.78 -28.31 19.81
C ARG A 145 17.94 -29.43 18.80
N TRP A 146 19.19 -29.78 18.53
CA TRP A 146 19.52 -30.98 17.77
C TRP A 146 19.71 -32.14 18.75
N LYS A 147 18.69 -33.02 18.89
CA LYS A 147 18.75 -34.21 19.74
C LYS A 147 19.35 -33.85 21.13
N ASN A 148 20.27 -34.68 21.63
CA ASN A 148 20.99 -34.43 22.89
C ASN A 148 22.23 -33.52 22.75
N ARG A 149 22.50 -32.93 21.58
CA ARG A 149 23.67 -32.06 21.35
C ARG A 149 23.41 -30.58 21.65
N GLY A 150 22.18 -30.23 22.07
CA GLY A 150 21.80 -28.86 22.44
C GLY A 150 21.55 -27.95 21.24
N CYS A 151 21.73 -26.64 21.42
CA CYS A 151 21.58 -25.66 20.35
C CYS A 151 22.68 -25.85 19.29
N PRO A 152 22.34 -26.06 18.02
CA PRO A 152 23.32 -25.96 16.95
C PRO A 152 23.74 -24.49 16.83
N GLY A 153 24.92 -24.20 17.34
CA GLY A 153 25.56 -22.89 17.23
C GLY A 153 26.47 -22.79 16.01
N ASN A 154 27.14 -21.65 15.88
CA ASN A 154 28.08 -21.38 14.81
C ASN A 154 29.50 -21.93 15.09
N ASN A 155 29.60 -23.05 15.82
CA ASN A 155 30.91 -23.62 16.20
C ASN A 155 31.72 -24.11 14.99
N HIS A 156 31.06 -24.42 13.88
CA HIS A 156 31.70 -24.80 12.61
C HIS A 156 32.66 -23.72 12.10
N ILE A 157 32.41 -22.45 12.42
CA ILE A 157 33.25 -21.31 12.03
C ILE A 157 34.68 -21.45 12.57
N GLN A 158 34.80 -21.77 13.86
CA GLN A 158 36.10 -21.92 14.51
C GLN A 158 36.86 -23.12 13.95
N ILE A 159 36.16 -24.25 13.79
CA ILE A 159 36.75 -25.49 13.28
C ILE A 159 37.33 -25.27 11.88
N ILE A 160 36.56 -24.63 10.99
CA ILE A 160 36.99 -24.38 9.60
C ILE A 160 38.18 -23.41 9.56
N SER A 161 38.17 -22.36 10.39
CA SER A 161 39.30 -21.43 10.48
C SER A 161 40.55 -22.11 11.01
N GLU A 162 40.45 -22.94 12.05
CA GLU A 162 41.58 -23.71 12.58
C GLU A 162 42.15 -24.67 11.52
N LEU A 163 41.30 -25.42 10.82
CA LEU A 163 41.72 -26.32 9.74
C LEU A 163 42.46 -25.57 8.62
N TYR A 164 41.93 -24.42 8.20
CA TYR A 164 42.56 -23.59 7.17
C TYR A 164 43.94 -23.09 7.61
N ASN A 165 44.06 -22.61 8.86
CA ASN A 165 45.34 -22.11 9.40
C ASN A 165 46.36 -23.22 9.67
N HIS A 166 45.92 -24.45 9.90
CA HIS A 166 46.78 -25.63 9.98
C HIS A 166 47.22 -26.16 8.59
N GLY A 167 46.83 -25.49 7.49
CA GLY A 167 47.22 -25.87 6.14
C GLY A 167 46.49 -27.12 5.61
N ILE A 168 45.33 -27.46 6.18
CA ILE A 168 44.52 -28.60 5.73
C ILE A 168 43.67 -28.15 4.55
N ASN A 169 43.81 -28.85 3.41
CA ASN A 169 43.05 -28.56 2.20
C ASN A 169 41.55 -28.85 2.40
N ILE A 170 40.73 -27.79 2.44
CA ILE A 170 39.27 -27.89 2.59
C ILE A 170 38.64 -27.92 1.20
N THR A 171 37.95 -29.02 0.89
CA THR A 171 37.18 -29.17 -0.35
C THR A 171 35.90 -28.32 -0.30
N TYR A 172 35.54 -27.72 -1.44
CA TYR A 172 34.38 -26.86 -1.59
C TYR A 172 33.55 -27.28 -2.82
N PRO A 173 32.19 -27.29 -2.79
CA PRO A 173 31.29 -26.72 -1.77
C PRO A 173 30.93 -27.67 -0.61
N THR A 174 31.35 -28.93 -0.68
CA THR A 174 31.15 -29.91 0.39
C THR A 174 32.48 -30.36 0.96
N PHE A 175 32.56 -30.51 2.28
CA PHE A 175 33.71 -31.08 2.97
C PHE A 175 33.33 -32.43 3.59
N ARG A 176 34.32 -33.30 3.77
CA ARG A 176 34.18 -34.60 4.44
C ARG A 176 35.18 -34.71 5.59
N ILE A 177 34.73 -34.38 6.80
CA ILE A 177 35.51 -34.57 8.04
C ILE A 177 34.60 -35.31 9.02
N GLY A 178 34.73 -36.64 9.07
CA GLY A 178 33.84 -37.54 9.81
C GLY A 178 32.45 -37.67 9.17
N SER A 179 31.70 -36.56 9.11
CA SER A 179 30.42 -36.42 8.39
C SER A 179 30.55 -35.46 7.22
N SER A 180 29.81 -35.69 6.12
CA SER A 180 29.76 -34.75 5.01
C SER A 180 28.92 -33.51 5.37
N GLY A 181 29.48 -32.32 5.18
CA GLY A 181 28.80 -31.04 5.40
C GLY A 181 28.85 -30.16 4.15
N TYR A 182 27.87 -29.26 4.01
CA TYR A 182 27.76 -28.30 2.92
C TYR A 182 28.18 -26.91 3.41
N LEU A 183 29.23 -26.34 2.81
CA LEU A 183 29.79 -25.03 3.17
C LEU A 183 29.20 -23.89 2.36
N GLY A 184 28.64 -24.19 1.18
CA GLY A 184 28.13 -23.16 0.26
C GLY A 184 26.95 -22.35 0.80
N ALA A 185 26.27 -22.83 1.84
CA ALA A 185 25.22 -22.08 2.52
C ALA A 185 25.76 -21.13 3.61
N GLY A 186 26.95 -21.41 4.15
CA GLY A 186 27.52 -20.66 5.28
C GLY A 186 28.63 -19.70 4.87
N ILE A 187 29.37 -19.99 3.81
CA ILE A 187 30.53 -19.19 3.37
C ILE A 187 30.24 -18.56 2.00
N GLY A 188 30.46 -17.25 1.89
CA GLY A 188 30.21 -16.46 0.69
C GLY A 188 31.47 -15.75 0.18
N GLY A 189 31.45 -15.35 -1.10
CA GLY A 189 32.55 -14.66 -1.76
C GLY A 189 33.84 -15.49 -1.78
N VAL A 190 33.70 -16.77 -2.11
CA VAL A 190 34.81 -17.74 -2.11
C VAL A 190 35.69 -17.59 -3.35
N SER A 191 37.00 -17.65 -3.15
CA SER A 191 37.97 -17.87 -4.22
C SER A 191 38.50 -19.29 -4.11
N LEU A 192 38.52 -20.01 -5.23
CA LEU A 192 38.85 -21.42 -5.29
C LEU A 192 40.21 -21.62 -5.96
N SER A 193 41.01 -22.54 -5.41
CA SER A 193 42.22 -23.03 -6.05
C SER A 193 42.03 -24.50 -6.43
N LYS A 194 42.84 -24.99 -7.36
CA LYS A 194 42.90 -26.42 -7.69
C LYS A 194 44.14 -27.00 -7.06
N ASP A 195 43.97 -28.11 -6.37
CA ASP A 195 45.06 -28.92 -5.85
C ASP A 195 45.75 -29.68 -7.00
N ASP A 196 46.93 -30.25 -6.75
CA ASP A 196 47.72 -31.01 -7.74
C ASP A 196 46.93 -32.22 -8.30
N ASN A 197 45.98 -32.75 -7.52
CA ASN A 197 45.07 -33.83 -7.91
C ASN A 197 43.81 -33.35 -8.67
N GLY A 198 43.72 -32.06 -9.01
CA GLY A 198 42.58 -31.45 -9.69
C GLY A 198 41.35 -31.22 -8.80
N THR A 199 41.44 -31.48 -7.50
CA THR A 199 40.35 -31.22 -6.53
C THR A 199 40.22 -29.74 -6.24
N VAL A 200 38.98 -29.25 -6.21
CA VAL A 200 38.68 -27.83 -5.93
C VAL A 200 38.75 -27.58 -4.42
N ILE A 201 39.69 -26.73 -4.02
CA ILE A 201 39.96 -26.36 -2.63
C ILE A 201 39.64 -24.89 -2.37
N LEU A 202 39.25 -24.60 -1.14
CA LEU A 202 38.92 -23.25 -0.68
C LEU A 202 40.21 -22.44 -0.44
N ALA A 203 40.46 -21.42 -1.27
CA ALA A 203 41.66 -20.58 -1.14
C ALA A 203 41.45 -19.37 -0.24
N SER A 204 40.28 -18.71 -0.33
CA SER A 204 39.90 -17.58 0.52
C SER A 204 38.38 -17.42 0.51
N ALA A 205 37.83 -16.75 1.51
CA ALA A 205 36.43 -16.38 1.58
C ALA A 205 36.26 -14.96 2.13
N ARG A 206 35.20 -14.27 1.73
CA ARG A 206 34.94 -12.88 2.11
C ARG A 206 33.80 -12.69 3.10
N ALA A 207 32.83 -13.59 3.10
CA ALA A 207 31.63 -13.45 3.92
C ALA A 207 31.25 -14.75 4.63
N TRP A 208 30.58 -14.62 5.77
CA TRP A 208 30.03 -15.72 6.54
C TRP A 208 28.58 -15.42 6.91
N LEU A 209 27.67 -16.37 6.67
CA LEU A 209 26.28 -16.34 7.08
C LEU A 209 26.10 -17.14 8.37
N MET A 210 25.76 -16.45 9.46
CA MET A 210 25.38 -17.05 10.72
C MET A 210 23.86 -17.12 10.83
N VAL A 211 23.33 -18.29 11.19
CA VAL A 211 21.90 -18.53 11.29
C VAL A 211 21.55 -18.97 12.70
N TYR A 212 20.60 -18.27 13.31
CA TYR A 212 20.10 -18.52 14.66
C TYR A 212 18.62 -18.91 14.57
N GLN A 213 18.33 -20.19 14.78
CA GLN A 213 16.96 -20.69 14.73
C GLN A 213 16.33 -20.77 16.11
N LEU A 214 15.11 -20.24 16.21
CA LEU A 214 14.37 -20.10 17.47
C LEU A 214 13.14 -21.01 17.47
N LYS A 215 12.69 -21.36 18.67
CA LYS A 215 11.45 -22.09 18.89
C LYS A 215 10.26 -21.24 18.44
N PHE A 216 9.42 -21.82 17.59
CA PHE A 216 8.20 -21.18 17.08
C PHE A 216 6.91 -21.79 17.65
N PHE A 217 7.01 -22.88 18.43
CA PHE A 217 5.92 -23.56 19.10
C PHE A 217 6.35 -23.96 20.53
N PRO A 218 5.47 -23.90 21.55
CA PRO A 218 4.08 -23.42 21.55
C PRO A 218 3.97 -21.89 21.39
N ILE A 219 2.75 -21.37 21.18
CA ILE A 219 2.47 -19.93 20.90
C ILE A 219 3.11 -18.99 21.93
N ASN A 220 3.07 -19.36 23.21
CA ASN A 220 3.71 -18.58 24.28
C ASN A 220 5.23 -18.43 24.07
N VAL A 221 5.91 -19.50 23.67
CA VAL A 221 7.35 -19.47 23.38
C VAL A 221 7.61 -18.71 22.08
N SER A 222 6.77 -18.89 21.06
CA SER A 222 6.84 -18.13 19.80
C SER A 222 6.76 -16.62 20.03
N TYR A 223 5.89 -16.18 20.95
CA TYR A 223 5.77 -14.78 21.34
C TYR A 223 7.06 -14.27 22.01
N VAL A 224 7.65 -15.04 22.93
CA VAL A 224 8.93 -14.70 23.56
C VAL A 224 10.07 -14.68 22.53
N SER A 225 10.15 -15.65 21.62
CA SER A 225 11.09 -15.67 20.50
C SER A 225 10.93 -14.43 19.62
N GLY A 226 9.69 -14.00 19.38
CA GLY A 226 9.42 -12.77 18.62
C GLY A 226 9.89 -11.50 19.33
N ILE A 227 9.80 -11.43 20.67
CA ILE A 227 10.40 -10.34 21.46
C ILE A 227 11.93 -10.41 21.41
N TRP A 228 12.50 -11.63 21.44
CA TRP A 228 13.94 -11.83 21.32
C TRP A 228 14.48 -11.34 19.98
N GLU A 229 13.79 -11.60 18.86
CA GLU A 229 14.17 -11.07 17.53
C GLU A 229 14.22 -9.53 17.52
N LYS A 230 13.23 -8.86 18.12
CA LYS A 230 13.21 -7.39 18.26
C LYS A 230 14.34 -6.87 19.14
N THR A 231 14.62 -7.56 20.24
CA THR A 231 15.72 -7.22 21.15
C THR A 231 17.07 -7.46 20.47
N PHE A 232 17.16 -8.50 19.65
CA PHE A 232 18.33 -8.82 18.84
C PHE A 232 18.64 -7.70 17.85
N LYS A 233 17.64 -7.19 17.12
CA LYS A 233 17.81 -6.00 16.26
C LYS A 233 18.41 -4.82 17.02
N LEU A 234 17.83 -4.45 18.16
CA LEU A 234 18.34 -3.34 19.00
C LEU A 234 19.79 -3.55 19.43
N HIS A 235 20.18 -4.79 19.72
CA HIS A 235 21.56 -5.12 20.07
C HIS A 235 22.52 -5.08 18.88
N MET A 236 22.07 -5.45 17.68
CA MET A 236 22.88 -5.38 16.46
C MET A 236 23.10 -3.93 16.02
N ASP A 237 22.08 -3.07 16.16
CA ASP A 237 22.19 -1.63 15.89
C ASP A 237 23.20 -0.92 16.81
N ASN A 238 23.27 -1.36 18.07
CA ASN A 238 24.17 -0.80 19.07
C ASN A 238 25.49 -1.58 19.24
N TYR A 239 25.74 -2.58 18.39
CA TYR A 239 26.97 -3.35 18.48
C TYR A 239 28.16 -2.47 18.02
N PRO A 240 29.26 -2.40 18.81
CA PRO A 240 30.37 -1.53 18.49
C PRO A 240 31.02 -1.93 17.15
N GLU A 241 31.44 -0.94 16.36
CA GLU A 241 32.13 -1.23 15.11
C GLU A 241 33.44 -1.99 15.37
N ASP A 242 33.53 -3.21 14.84
CA ASP A 242 34.77 -3.97 14.85
C ASP A 242 35.68 -3.53 13.68
N PRO A 243 37.02 -3.50 13.86
CA PRO A 243 37.96 -3.08 12.81
C PRO A 243 38.09 -4.10 11.67
N PHE A 244 37.77 -5.37 11.91
CA PHE A 244 37.95 -6.46 10.96
C PHE A 244 36.69 -6.81 10.17
N ILE A 245 35.50 -6.63 10.74
CA ILE A 245 34.25 -7.15 10.18
C ILE A 245 33.21 -6.05 10.01
N SER A 246 32.43 -6.13 8.93
CA SER A 246 31.18 -5.40 8.76
C SER A 246 30.00 -6.35 8.93
N LEU A 247 28.92 -5.83 9.52
CA LEU A 247 27.81 -6.61 10.03
C LEU A 247 26.55 -6.21 9.28
N THR A 248 25.79 -7.17 8.81
CA THR A 248 24.42 -6.97 8.33
C THR A 248 23.54 -8.07 8.90
N TYR A 249 22.28 -7.78 9.16
CA TYR A 249 21.41 -8.71 9.87
C TYR A 249 19.98 -8.66 9.35
N PHE A 250 19.25 -9.75 9.60
CA PHE A 250 17.87 -9.94 9.21
C PHE A 250 17.18 -10.85 10.22
N HIS A 251 15.88 -10.70 10.44
CA HIS A 251 15.09 -11.65 11.22
C HIS A 251 13.73 -11.89 10.56
N SER A 252 13.05 -12.96 10.97
CA SER A 252 11.78 -13.39 10.35
C SER A 252 10.71 -12.29 10.27
N GLN A 253 10.60 -11.44 11.29
CA GLN A 253 9.66 -10.31 11.33
C GLN A 253 10.09 -9.05 10.54
N THR A 254 11.32 -9.00 10.01
CA THR A 254 11.87 -7.78 9.39
C THR A 254 11.01 -7.27 8.25
N LEU A 255 10.56 -8.15 7.34
CA LEU A 255 9.73 -7.74 6.21
C LEU A 255 8.38 -7.16 6.66
N ALA A 256 7.72 -7.80 7.62
CA ALA A 256 6.45 -7.32 8.16
C ALA A 256 6.61 -5.97 8.89
N GLU A 257 7.67 -5.80 9.67
CA GLU A 257 7.96 -4.55 10.37
C GLU A 257 8.32 -3.42 9.42
N GLU A 258 9.09 -3.68 8.37
CA GLU A 258 9.50 -2.67 7.40
C GLU A 258 8.32 -2.25 6.50
N LEU A 259 7.43 -3.17 6.15
CA LEU A 259 6.16 -2.85 5.47
C LEU A 259 5.26 -1.97 6.37
N LYS A 260 5.13 -2.33 7.65
CA LYS A 260 4.39 -1.51 8.61
C LYS A 260 5.00 -0.12 8.77
N ARG A 261 6.32 -0.02 8.91
CA ARG A 261 7.06 1.25 8.97
C ARG A 261 6.85 2.09 7.72
N ASN A 262 6.76 1.48 6.55
CA ASN A 262 6.45 2.18 5.31
C ASN A 262 5.03 2.78 5.36
N ALA A 263 4.04 2.01 5.79
CA ALA A 263 2.67 2.49 5.99
C ALA A 263 2.59 3.65 7.01
N ASP A 264 3.25 3.50 8.16
CA ASP A 264 3.30 4.53 9.21
C ASP A 264 4.00 5.81 8.74
N SER A 265 5.04 5.68 7.90
CA SER A 265 5.74 6.82 7.28
C SER A 265 4.89 7.56 6.23
N LEU A 266 3.99 6.85 5.55
CA LEU A 266 3.07 7.41 4.56
C LEU A 266 1.90 8.15 5.20
N ALA A 267 1.41 7.71 6.36
CA ALA A 267 0.28 8.31 7.07
C ALA A 267 0.34 9.85 7.22
N PRO A 268 1.42 10.47 7.73
CA PRO A 268 1.49 11.93 7.85
C PRO A 268 1.55 12.64 6.49
N ARG A 269 2.14 12.02 5.47
CA ARG A 269 2.19 12.57 4.11
C ARG A 269 0.78 12.63 3.49
N PHE A 270 -0.05 11.64 3.77
CA PHE A 270 -1.45 11.65 3.35
C PHE A 270 -2.25 12.77 4.01
N ILE A 271 -2.05 13.03 5.30
CA ILE A 271 -2.72 14.15 5.99
C ILE A 271 -2.38 15.47 5.29
N PHE A 272 -1.11 15.70 4.97
CA PHE A 272 -0.68 16.90 4.22
C PHE A 272 -1.34 16.98 2.83
N ALA A 273 -1.37 15.89 2.09
CA ALA A 273 -2.03 15.82 0.79
C ALA A 273 -3.54 16.12 0.87
N PHE A 274 -4.23 15.60 1.90
CA PHE A 274 -5.64 15.88 2.14
C PHE A 274 -5.90 17.35 2.45
N VAL A 275 -5.05 17.98 3.28
CA VAL A 275 -5.14 19.41 3.58
C VAL A 275 -4.99 20.24 2.30
N ILE A 276 -4.00 19.93 1.47
CA ILE A 276 -3.83 20.60 0.16
C ILE A 276 -5.06 20.41 -0.72
N LEU A 277 -5.59 19.18 -0.81
CA LEU A 277 -6.77 18.89 -1.62
C LEU A 277 -7.99 19.69 -1.15
N VAL A 278 -8.22 19.78 0.17
CA VAL A 278 -9.34 20.55 0.73
C VAL A 278 -9.17 22.05 0.44
N ILE A 279 -7.97 22.61 0.62
CA ILE A 279 -7.67 24.02 0.31
C ILE A 279 -7.89 24.29 -1.17
N PHE A 280 -7.35 23.45 -2.04
CA PHE A 280 -7.55 23.53 -3.48
C PHE A 280 -9.05 23.48 -3.82
N ALA A 281 -9.79 22.57 -3.19
CA ALA A 281 -11.21 22.41 -3.45
C ALA A 281 -12.06 23.61 -3.01
N VAL A 282 -11.71 24.21 -1.88
CA VAL A 282 -12.31 25.47 -1.41
C VAL A 282 -12.03 26.59 -2.41
N ILE A 283 -10.77 26.76 -2.83
CA ILE A 283 -10.38 27.81 -3.80
C ILE A 283 -11.11 27.64 -5.13
N CYS A 284 -11.16 26.43 -5.69
CA CYS A 284 -11.88 26.15 -6.93
C CYS A 284 -13.40 26.36 -6.82
N SER A 285 -13.95 26.25 -5.61
CA SER A 285 -15.38 26.46 -5.35
C SER A 285 -15.75 27.94 -5.17
N MET A 286 -14.77 28.82 -4.97
CA MET A 286 -14.95 30.27 -4.91
C MET A 286 -15.21 30.86 -6.31
N VAL A 287 -16.19 31.74 -6.42
CA VAL A 287 -16.56 32.39 -7.68
C VAL A 287 -16.35 33.90 -7.55
N THR A 288 -15.60 34.47 -8.49
CA THR A 288 -15.38 35.93 -8.56
C THR A 288 -16.43 36.60 -9.45
N ILE A 289 -16.70 37.88 -9.16
CA ILE A 289 -17.62 38.70 -9.95
C ILE A 289 -16.89 39.19 -11.21
N LYS A 290 -17.54 39.07 -12.38
CA LYS A 290 -16.96 39.48 -13.68
C LYS A 290 -16.43 40.91 -13.62
N GLY A 291 -15.15 41.09 -13.98
CA GLY A 291 -14.50 42.42 -14.05
C GLY A 291 -13.97 42.94 -12.71
N THR A 292 -14.03 42.16 -11.62
CA THR A 292 -13.47 42.54 -10.31
C THR A 292 -12.78 41.36 -9.61
N PHE A 293 -11.90 41.65 -8.65
CA PHE A 293 -11.27 40.64 -7.78
C PHE A 293 -12.13 40.26 -6.57
N TYR A 294 -13.37 40.74 -6.46
CA TYR A 294 -14.24 40.44 -5.33
C TYR A 294 -15.00 39.12 -5.51
N PHE A 295 -15.22 38.42 -4.40
CA PHE A 295 -15.93 37.14 -4.36
C PHE A 295 -17.44 37.33 -4.30
N ASP A 296 -18.16 36.44 -4.99
CA ASP A 296 -19.62 36.32 -4.92
C ASP A 296 -19.97 35.26 -3.87
N TRP A 297 -20.33 35.70 -2.67
CA TRP A 297 -20.58 34.81 -1.52
C TRP A 297 -21.89 34.04 -1.60
N VAL A 298 -22.77 34.39 -2.56
CA VAL A 298 -24.01 33.63 -2.84
C VAL A 298 -23.72 32.44 -3.76
N LEU A 299 -22.83 32.61 -4.72
CA LEU A 299 -22.49 31.56 -5.70
C LEU A 299 -21.33 30.66 -5.26
N SER A 300 -20.44 31.19 -4.43
CA SER A 300 -19.31 30.43 -3.86
C SER A 300 -19.81 29.36 -2.89
N LYS A 301 -19.25 28.16 -2.98
CA LYS A 301 -19.70 27.00 -2.17
C LYS A 301 -18.55 26.34 -1.38
N PRO A 302 -17.78 27.10 -0.58
CA PRO A 302 -16.59 26.59 0.12
C PRO A 302 -16.92 25.55 1.22
N ILE A 303 -18.04 25.71 1.94
CA ILE A 303 -18.47 24.73 2.96
C ILE A 303 -18.90 23.42 2.28
N LEU A 304 -19.60 23.52 1.15
CA LEU A 304 -20.03 22.35 0.40
C LEU A 304 -18.83 21.54 -0.12
N SER A 305 -17.73 22.20 -0.52
CA SER A 305 -16.53 21.47 -0.95
C SER A 305 -15.87 20.69 0.18
N VAL A 306 -15.89 21.21 1.40
CA VAL A 306 -15.42 20.46 2.59
C VAL A 306 -16.34 19.25 2.83
N PHE A 307 -17.66 19.44 2.74
CA PHE A 307 -18.61 18.34 2.90
C PHE A 307 -18.52 17.28 1.80
N GLY A 308 -18.07 17.61 0.58
CA GLY A 308 -17.83 16.61 -0.45
C GLY A 308 -16.60 15.74 -0.17
N VAL A 309 -15.55 16.29 0.44
CA VAL A 309 -14.42 15.49 0.94
C VAL A 309 -14.87 14.61 2.12
N ILE A 310 -15.69 15.16 3.04
CA ILE A 310 -16.28 14.39 4.14
C ILE A 310 -17.17 13.26 3.61
N ASN A 311 -17.93 13.50 2.53
CA ASN A 311 -18.75 12.47 1.89
C ASN A 311 -17.92 11.25 1.45
N ALA A 312 -16.78 11.48 0.80
CA ALA A 312 -15.86 10.41 0.43
C ALA A 312 -15.27 9.72 1.67
N GLY A 313 -14.89 10.49 2.70
CA GLY A 313 -14.42 9.97 3.98
C GLY A 313 -15.45 9.07 4.69
N MET A 314 -16.72 9.46 4.68
CA MET A 314 -17.82 8.66 5.22
C MET A 314 -17.97 7.34 4.48
N GLY A 315 -17.87 7.34 3.14
CA GLY A 315 -17.91 6.14 2.32
C GLY A 315 -16.78 5.16 2.65
N ILE A 316 -15.55 5.69 2.80
CA ILE A 316 -14.37 4.93 3.23
C ILE A 316 -14.57 4.33 4.62
N ALA A 317 -14.96 5.15 5.61
CA ALA A 317 -15.15 4.69 6.99
C ALA A 317 -16.25 3.61 7.09
N SER A 318 -17.33 3.77 6.32
CA SER A 318 -18.43 2.81 6.26
C SER A 318 -18.00 1.49 5.62
N ALA A 319 -17.21 1.53 4.54
CA ALA A 319 -16.72 0.32 3.89
C ALA A 319 -15.72 -0.42 4.77
N MET A 320 -14.74 0.28 5.32
CA MET A 320 -13.74 -0.33 6.20
C MET A 320 -14.40 -0.92 7.44
N GLY A 321 -15.19 -0.12 8.17
CA GLY A 321 -15.87 -0.57 9.37
C GLY A 321 -16.85 -1.70 9.09
N GLY A 322 -17.64 -1.61 8.02
CA GLY A 322 -18.59 -2.65 7.62
C GLY A 322 -17.92 -3.98 7.26
N LEU A 323 -16.82 -3.96 6.50
CA LEU A 323 -16.08 -5.18 6.15
C LEU A 323 -15.39 -5.81 7.37
N ILE A 324 -14.87 -5.00 8.29
CA ILE A 324 -14.29 -5.52 9.54
C ILE A 324 -15.38 -6.16 10.43
N LEU A 325 -16.59 -5.57 10.48
CA LEU A 325 -17.73 -6.19 11.18
C LEU A 325 -18.16 -7.53 10.56
N LEU A 326 -17.92 -7.71 9.26
CA LEU A 326 -18.14 -8.97 8.53
C LEU A 326 -16.95 -9.93 8.63
N ASP A 327 -15.99 -9.68 9.53
CA ASP A 327 -14.79 -10.49 9.77
C ASP A 327 -13.86 -10.62 8.54
N VAL A 328 -13.88 -9.61 7.66
CA VAL A 328 -12.93 -9.54 6.54
C VAL A 328 -11.59 -9.02 7.04
N GLN A 329 -10.53 -9.81 6.86
CA GLN A 329 -9.18 -9.49 7.31
C GLN A 329 -8.70 -8.12 6.81
N TYR A 330 -8.07 -7.36 7.70
CA TYR A 330 -7.43 -6.08 7.37
C TYR A 330 -5.93 -6.28 7.12
N ASN A 331 -5.39 -5.61 6.10
CA ASN A 331 -3.95 -5.57 5.78
C ASN A 331 -3.49 -4.11 5.69
N ASP A 332 -2.24 -3.83 6.03
CA ASP A 332 -1.65 -2.49 6.04
C ASP A 332 -1.66 -1.81 4.64
N ILE A 333 -1.68 -2.57 3.54
CA ILE A 333 -1.83 -2.01 2.17
C ILE A 333 -3.17 -1.27 1.99
N VAL A 334 -4.22 -1.68 2.71
CA VAL A 334 -5.55 -1.03 2.67
C VAL A 334 -5.45 0.43 3.14
N ALA A 335 -4.42 0.80 3.90
CA ALA A 335 -4.20 2.18 4.34
C ALA A 335 -3.98 3.18 3.18
N VAL A 336 -3.66 2.71 1.96
CA VAL A 336 -3.51 3.57 0.77
C VAL A 336 -4.86 3.86 0.08
N MET A 337 -5.86 2.99 0.27
CA MET A 337 -7.20 3.10 -0.35
C MET A 337 -7.88 4.46 -0.13
N PRO A 338 -7.86 5.07 1.07
CA PRO A 338 -8.55 6.34 1.31
C PRO A 338 -8.12 7.46 0.35
N PHE A 339 -6.85 7.51 -0.05
CA PHE A 339 -6.35 8.52 -0.97
C PHE A 339 -6.99 8.37 -2.36
N LEU A 340 -7.04 7.14 -2.88
CA LEU A 340 -7.64 6.81 -4.17
C LEU A 340 -9.14 7.18 -4.18
N VAL A 341 -9.87 6.75 -3.15
CA VAL A 341 -11.32 6.94 -3.08
C VAL A 341 -11.70 8.40 -2.85
N VAL A 342 -10.93 9.17 -2.06
CA VAL A 342 -11.15 10.62 -1.93
C VAL A 342 -10.95 11.34 -3.26
N ALA A 343 -9.93 10.99 -4.04
CA ALA A 343 -9.72 11.60 -5.35
C ALA A 343 -10.95 11.41 -6.26
N VAL A 344 -11.46 10.18 -6.38
CA VAL A 344 -12.68 9.87 -7.15
C VAL A 344 -13.91 10.60 -6.58
N GLY A 345 -14.10 10.60 -5.26
CA GLY A 345 -15.21 11.27 -4.61
C GLY A 345 -15.21 12.79 -4.82
N THR A 346 -14.02 13.40 -4.83
CA THR A 346 -13.87 14.84 -5.05
C THR A 346 -14.15 15.25 -6.49
N ASP A 347 -13.80 14.41 -7.46
CA ASP A 347 -14.17 14.63 -8.87
C ASP A 347 -15.69 14.64 -9.05
N ASN A 348 -16.38 13.63 -8.49
CA ASN A 348 -17.84 13.53 -8.51
C ASN A 348 -18.53 14.74 -7.85
N MET A 349 -17.98 15.24 -6.74
CA MET A 349 -18.43 16.46 -6.09
C MET A 349 -18.34 17.67 -7.02
N PHE A 350 -17.20 17.89 -7.68
CA PHE A 350 -17.04 19.00 -8.62
C PHE A 350 -17.97 18.89 -9.82
N LEU A 351 -18.19 17.68 -10.33
CA LEU A 351 -19.10 17.45 -11.44
C LEU A 351 -20.53 17.89 -11.08
N MET A 352 -21.04 17.49 -9.91
CA MET A 352 -22.36 17.90 -9.42
C MET A 352 -22.45 19.42 -9.19
N VAL A 353 -21.44 20.03 -8.57
CA VAL A 353 -21.42 21.49 -8.35
C VAL A 353 -21.38 22.24 -9.67
N ALA A 354 -20.63 21.75 -10.66
CA ALA A 354 -20.56 22.33 -12.00
C ALA A 354 -21.89 22.19 -12.75
N ALA A 355 -22.57 21.04 -12.63
CA ALA A 355 -23.87 20.81 -13.23
C ALA A 355 -24.95 21.74 -12.65
N VAL A 356 -25.05 21.90 -11.32
CA VAL A 356 -25.99 22.87 -10.72
C VAL A 356 -25.70 24.30 -11.18
N LYS A 357 -24.44 24.69 -11.35
CA LYS A 357 -24.07 26.04 -11.83
C LYS A 357 -24.52 26.32 -13.26
N ARG A 358 -24.75 25.29 -14.09
CA ARG A 358 -25.27 25.44 -15.46
C ARG A 358 -26.79 25.60 -15.52
N THR A 359 -27.50 25.21 -14.47
CA THR A 359 -28.97 25.35 -14.39
C THR A 359 -29.40 26.81 -14.27
N CYS A 360 -30.63 27.13 -14.71
CA CYS A 360 -31.16 28.48 -14.61
C CYS A 360 -31.41 28.86 -13.15
N ARG A 361 -30.80 29.97 -12.69
CA ARG A 361 -30.93 30.45 -11.30
C ARG A 361 -32.32 30.94 -10.92
N ALA A 362 -33.17 31.26 -11.89
CA ALA A 362 -34.55 31.71 -11.65
C ALA A 362 -35.55 30.54 -11.50
N ALA A 363 -35.14 29.31 -11.85
CA ALA A 363 -35.97 28.12 -11.68
C ALA A 363 -36.04 27.70 -10.20
N THR A 364 -37.06 26.92 -9.84
CA THR A 364 -37.22 26.41 -8.47
C THR A 364 -36.09 25.46 -8.10
N VAL A 365 -35.82 25.31 -6.80
CA VAL A 365 -34.72 24.47 -6.30
C VAL A 365 -34.89 23.02 -6.75
N GLU A 366 -36.12 22.51 -6.75
CA GLU A 366 -36.45 21.14 -7.15
C GLU A 366 -36.12 20.90 -8.62
N GLN A 367 -36.47 21.86 -9.48
CA GLN A 367 -36.19 21.76 -10.91
C GLN A 367 -34.68 21.82 -11.18
N ARG A 368 -33.96 22.73 -10.50
CA ARG A 368 -32.50 22.87 -10.64
C ARG A 368 -31.76 21.61 -10.19
N ILE A 369 -32.11 21.06 -9.04
CA ILE A 369 -31.48 19.82 -8.55
C ILE A 369 -31.88 18.62 -9.42
N GLY A 370 -33.12 18.55 -9.88
CA GLY A 370 -33.56 17.52 -10.82
C GLY A 370 -32.80 17.57 -12.15
N GLU A 371 -32.63 18.75 -12.75
CA GLU A 371 -31.84 18.93 -13.98
C GLU A 371 -30.37 18.60 -13.76
N CYS A 372 -29.79 19.00 -12.62
CA CYS A 372 -28.42 18.62 -12.26
C CYS A 372 -28.25 17.11 -12.14
N MET A 373 -29.15 16.42 -11.43
CA MET A 373 -29.05 14.98 -11.22
C MET A 373 -29.27 14.21 -12.53
N ALA A 374 -30.12 14.70 -13.43
CA ALA A 374 -30.32 14.10 -14.75
C ALA A 374 -29.04 14.08 -15.62
N ASP A 375 -28.18 15.10 -15.48
CA ASP A 375 -26.93 15.24 -16.23
C ASP A 375 -25.75 14.59 -15.47
N ALA A 376 -25.50 15.02 -14.23
CA ALA A 376 -24.33 14.59 -13.47
C ALA A 376 -24.43 13.16 -12.92
N ALA A 377 -25.59 12.73 -12.42
CA ALA A 377 -25.70 11.45 -11.73
C ALA A 377 -25.55 10.25 -12.68
N VAL A 378 -25.94 10.40 -13.95
CA VAL A 378 -25.74 9.37 -14.98
C VAL A 378 -24.24 9.18 -15.24
N SER A 379 -23.49 10.28 -15.42
CA SER A 379 -22.04 10.24 -15.60
C SER A 379 -21.34 9.60 -14.40
N ILE A 380 -21.72 10.02 -13.17
CA ILE A 380 -21.15 9.51 -11.91
C ILE A 380 -21.48 8.03 -11.71
N LEU A 381 -22.68 7.58 -12.08
CA LEU A 381 -23.05 6.16 -12.00
C LEU A 381 -22.16 5.33 -12.93
N ILE A 382 -21.90 5.82 -14.14
CA ILE A 382 -21.04 5.11 -15.10
C ILE A 382 -19.64 4.98 -14.54
N THR A 383 -19.02 6.08 -14.07
CA THR A 383 -17.66 6.02 -13.47
C THR A 383 -17.63 5.13 -12.23
N ALA A 384 -18.59 5.26 -11.32
CA ALA A 384 -18.65 4.42 -10.12
C ALA A 384 -18.79 2.94 -10.45
N LEU A 385 -19.62 2.58 -11.44
CA LEU A 385 -19.77 1.20 -11.90
C LEU A 385 -18.51 0.69 -12.58
N THR A 386 -17.87 1.46 -13.46
CA THR A 386 -16.63 1.04 -14.12
C THR A 386 -15.50 0.84 -13.13
N ASP A 387 -15.39 1.71 -12.12
CA ASP A 387 -14.37 1.58 -11.08
C ASP A 387 -14.68 0.36 -10.19
N ALA A 388 -15.94 0.20 -9.75
CA ALA A 388 -16.36 -0.95 -8.95
C ALA A 388 -16.16 -2.29 -9.69
N PHE A 389 -16.45 -2.36 -11.00
CA PHE A 389 -16.16 -3.54 -11.81
C PHE A 389 -14.66 -3.77 -11.98
N SER A 390 -13.87 -2.73 -12.17
CA SER A 390 -12.40 -2.85 -12.31
C SER A 390 -11.77 -3.42 -11.04
N PHE A 391 -12.14 -2.90 -9.86
CA PHE A 391 -11.71 -3.47 -8.59
C PHE A 391 -12.37 -4.82 -8.30
N GLY A 392 -13.61 -5.03 -8.74
CA GLY A 392 -14.31 -6.31 -8.66
C GLY A 392 -13.55 -7.43 -9.39
N VAL A 393 -13.05 -7.18 -10.60
CA VAL A 393 -12.19 -8.13 -11.32
C VAL A 393 -10.89 -8.38 -10.56
N GLY A 394 -10.33 -7.38 -9.89
CA GLY A 394 -9.16 -7.52 -9.02
C GLY A 394 -9.34 -8.49 -7.84
N THR A 395 -10.58 -8.76 -7.42
CA THR A 395 -10.86 -9.77 -6.38
C THR A 395 -10.62 -11.21 -6.84
N ILE A 396 -10.55 -11.45 -8.16
CA ILE A 396 -10.28 -12.79 -8.74
C ILE A 396 -8.79 -13.14 -8.67
N THR A 397 -7.92 -12.17 -8.37
CA THR A 397 -6.47 -12.42 -8.21
C THR A 397 -6.21 -13.46 -7.13
N THR A 398 -5.16 -14.27 -7.23
CA THR A 398 -4.87 -15.32 -6.23
C THR A 398 -4.04 -14.83 -5.04
N ILE A 399 -3.57 -13.59 -5.07
CA ILE A 399 -2.72 -12.97 -4.04
C ILE A 399 -3.61 -12.31 -2.97
N PRO A 400 -3.65 -12.81 -1.72
CA PRO A 400 -4.56 -12.31 -0.69
C PRO A 400 -4.46 -10.81 -0.42
N ALA A 401 -3.26 -10.25 -0.41
CA ALA A 401 -3.05 -8.82 -0.18
C ALA A 401 -3.80 -7.94 -1.19
N VAL A 402 -3.79 -8.34 -2.47
CA VAL A 402 -4.46 -7.63 -3.57
C VAL A 402 -5.97 -7.87 -3.52
N GLN A 403 -6.39 -9.11 -3.27
CA GLN A 403 -7.82 -9.44 -3.10
C GLN A 403 -8.47 -8.58 -2.01
N ILE A 404 -7.86 -8.52 -0.83
CA ILE A 404 -8.34 -7.72 0.30
C ILE A 404 -8.42 -6.25 -0.10
N PHE A 405 -7.35 -5.68 -0.67
CA PHE A 405 -7.35 -4.30 -1.13
C PHE A 405 -8.48 -4.00 -2.15
N CYS A 406 -8.70 -4.89 -3.11
CA CYS A 406 -9.74 -4.77 -4.12
C CYS A 406 -11.16 -4.87 -3.54
N ILE A 407 -11.41 -5.78 -2.60
CA ILE A 407 -12.72 -5.91 -1.91
C ILE A 407 -13.05 -4.63 -1.15
N TYR A 408 -12.09 -4.12 -0.36
CA TYR A 408 -12.25 -2.89 0.41
C TYR A 408 -12.51 -1.69 -0.52
N THR A 409 -11.73 -1.55 -1.59
CA THR A 409 -11.85 -0.42 -2.53
C THR A 409 -13.16 -0.48 -3.30
N CYS A 410 -13.57 -1.66 -3.77
CA CYS A 410 -14.86 -1.84 -4.46
C CYS A 410 -16.04 -1.43 -3.57
N CYS A 411 -16.07 -1.92 -2.32
CA CYS A 411 -17.10 -1.55 -1.35
C CYS A 411 -17.09 -0.04 -1.05
N ALA A 412 -15.91 0.55 -0.86
CA ALA A 412 -15.73 1.97 -0.61
C ALA A 412 -16.26 2.84 -1.75
N LEU A 413 -16.00 2.48 -3.01
CA LEU A 413 -16.51 3.21 -4.17
C LEU A 413 -18.03 3.13 -4.30
N VAL A 414 -18.62 1.95 -4.08
CA VAL A 414 -20.08 1.77 -4.09
C VAL A 414 -20.75 2.59 -2.98
N LEU A 415 -20.24 2.53 -1.75
CA LEU A 415 -20.78 3.33 -0.65
C LEU A 415 -20.57 4.84 -0.85
N THR A 416 -19.42 5.24 -1.41
CA THR A 416 -19.14 6.64 -1.74
C THR A 416 -20.12 7.15 -2.80
N PHE A 417 -20.45 6.34 -3.82
CA PHE A 417 -21.49 6.67 -4.79
C PHE A 417 -22.87 6.83 -4.13
N LEU A 418 -23.26 5.88 -3.28
CA LEU A 418 -24.54 5.95 -2.56
C LEU A 418 -24.65 7.20 -1.68
N TYR A 419 -23.57 7.56 -0.98
CA TYR A 419 -23.52 8.80 -0.18
C TYR A 419 -23.49 10.06 -1.06
N GLN A 420 -22.84 10.00 -2.22
CA GLN A 420 -22.84 11.11 -3.18
C GLN A 420 -24.26 11.45 -3.65
N ILE A 421 -25.07 10.44 -4.01
CA ILE A 421 -26.46 10.65 -4.47
C ILE A 421 -27.44 10.90 -3.32
N THR A 422 -27.09 10.62 -2.07
CA THR A 422 -27.95 10.85 -0.90
C THR A 422 -27.48 12.07 -0.10
N PHE A 423 -26.44 11.91 0.72
CA PHE A 423 -25.87 12.92 1.60
C PHE A 423 -25.42 14.17 0.85
N PHE A 424 -24.56 14.02 -0.16
CA PHE A 424 -24.03 15.19 -0.88
C PHE A 424 -25.11 15.89 -1.72
N CYS A 425 -25.98 15.12 -2.40
CA CYS A 425 -27.13 15.67 -3.13
C CYS A 425 -28.05 16.50 -2.22
N ALA A 426 -28.35 16.01 -1.01
CA ALA A 426 -29.16 16.73 -0.04
C ALA A 426 -28.49 18.03 0.44
N LEU A 427 -27.18 18.01 0.73
CA LEU A 427 -26.43 19.22 1.07
C LEU A 427 -26.39 20.23 -0.08
N LEU A 428 -26.22 19.76 -1.32
CA LEU A 428 -26.25 20.60 -2.51
C LEU A 428 -27.63 21.24 -2.71
N SER A 429 -28.72 20.52 -2.39
CA SER A 429 -30.08 21.07 -2.42
C SER A 429 -30.28 22.20 -1.41
N LEU A 430 -29.78 22.04 -0.18
CA LEU A 430 -29.80 23.08 0.85
C LEU A 430 -28.98 24.29 0.45
N ALA A 431 -27.77 24.07 -0.08
CA ALA A 431 -26.92 25.14 -0.58
C ALA A 431 -27.59 25.90 -1.74
N THR A 432 -28.33 25.21 -2.60
CA THR A 432 -29.09 25.82 -3.71
C THR A 432 -30.30 26.60 -3.22
N LYS A 433 -30.96 26.13 -2.15
CA LYS A 433 -32.03 26.88 -1.47
C LYS A 433 -31.49 28.18 -0.85
N TRP A 434 -30.35 28.13 -0.16
CA TRP A 434 -29.71 29.32 0.38
C TRP A 434 -29.25 30.29 -0.71
N GLU A 435 -28.79 29.76 -1.85
CA GLU A 435 -28.47 30.57 -3.03
C GLU A 435 -29.70 31.31 -3.58
N ALA A 436 -30.85 30.63 -3.66
CA ALA A 436 -32.11 31.23 -4.12
C ALA A 436 -32.61 32.33 -3.18
N GLU A 437 -32.40 32.17 -1.87
CA GLU A 437 -32.73 33.16 -0.85
C GLU A 437 -31.69 34.31 -0.76
N GLY A 438 -30.59 34.25 -1.52
CA GLY A 438 -29.54 35.28 -1.52
C GLY A 438 -28.72 35.36 -0.22
N ARG A 439 -28.62 34.24 0.50
CA ARG A 439 -27.86 34.15 1.75
C ARG A 439 -26.37 33.97 1.48
N HIS A 440 -25.57 34.39 2.45
CA HIS A 440 -24.13 34.24 2.47
C HIS A 440 -23.77 32.77 2.71
N CYS A 441 -22.84 32.20 1.94
CA CYS A 441 -22.53 30.77 2.03
C CYS A 441 -21.92 30.32 3.36
N LEU A 442 -21.17 31.19 4.06
CA LEU A 442 -20.61 30.92 5.40
C LEU A 442 -21.56 31.23 6.56
N TRP A 443 -22.07 32.46 6.64
CA TRP A 443 -22.85 32.94 7.79
C TRP A 443 -24.37 32.79 7.65
N LEU A 444 -24.88 32.34 6.49
CA LEU A 444 -26.31 32.15 6.22
C LEU A 444 -27.19 33.40 6.40
N THR A 445 -26.56 34.57 6.49
CA THR A 445 -27.16 35.91 6.58
C THR A 445 -27.39 36.50 5.18
N PRO A 446 -28.35 37.43 4.99
CA PRO A 446 -28.61 38.03 3.68
C PRO A 446 -27.41 38.82 3.16
N THR A 447 -27.11 38.68 1.85
CA THR A 447 -26.01 39.41 1.19
C THR A 447 -26.44 40.75 0.60
N ILE A 448 -25.47 41.64 0.43
CA ILE A 448 -25.65 42.97 -0.15
C ILE A 448 -25.47 42.87 -1.67
N ALA A 449 -26.39 43.49 -2.41
CA ALA A 449 -26.31 43.51 -3.87
C ALA A 449 -25.09 44.35 -4.34
N PRO A 450 -24.43 43.98 -5.45
CA PRO A 450 -23.20 44.64 -5.89
C PRO A 450 -23.33 46.13 -6.18
N LYS A 451 -24.55 46.58 -6.53
CA LYS A 451 -24.86 47.98 -6.82
C LYS A 451 -25.00 48.85 -5.56
N LEU A 452 -25.16 48.25 -4.37
CA LEU A 452 -25.50 48.95 -3.12
C LEU A 452 -24.33 49.04 -2.11
N ALA A 453 -23.20 48.37 -2.37
CA ALA A 453 -22.08 48.31 -1.42
C ALA A 453 -21.17 49.55 -1.54
N SER A 454 -21.12 50.38 -0.49
CA SER A 454 -20.32 51.61 -0.44
C SER A 454 -18.90 51.42 0.16
N SER A 455 -18.73 50.58 1.18
CA SER A 455 -17.45 50.37 1.90
C SER A 455 -16.61 49.20 1.34
N PRO A 456 -15.26 49.29 1.29
CA PRO A 456 -14.38 48.23 0.77
C PRO A 456 -14.43 46.92 1.58
N SER A 457 -14.59 46.98 2.90
CA SER A 457 -14.76 45.78 3.75
C SER A 457 -16.09 45.09 3.47
N ASN A 458 -17.15 45.87 3.28
CA ASN A 458 -18.47 45.36 2.90
C ASN A 458 -18.48 44.77 1.48
N ARG A 459 -17.67 45.34 0.57
CA ARG A 459 -17.45 44.77 -0.77
C ARG A 459 -16.70 43.45 -0.71
N LEU A 460 -15.70 43.31 0.16
CA LEU A 460 -14.92 42.07 0.24
C LEU A 460 -15.73 40.90 0.83
N LEU A 461 -16.52 41.15 1.88
CA LEU A 461 -17.12 40.10 2.70
C LEU A 461 -18.62 39.87 2.46
N TRP A 462 -19.36 40.80 1.87
CA TRP A 462 -20.85 40.74 1.88
C TRP A 462 -21.51 40.81 0.50
N LEU A 463 -20.74 40.79 -0.58
CA LEU A 463 -21.27 40.84 -1.95
C LEU A 463 -21.96 39.54 -2.38
N GLY A 464 -23.13 39.67 -3.02
CA GLY A 464 -23.86 38.55 -3.59
C GLY A 464 -24.68 38.92 -4.83
N SER A 465 -24.51 38.19 -5.94
CA SER A 465 -25.31 38.45 -7.14
C SER A 465 -26.71 37.84 -7.03
N ARG A 466 -27.76 38.63 -7.29
CA ARG A 466 -29.15 38.14 -7.35
C ARG A 466 -29.52 37.63 -8.76
N PRO A 467 -30.44 36.65 -8.87
CA PRO A 467 -30.99 36.25 -10.16
C PRO A 467 -31.84 37.37 -10.77
N HIS A 468 -31.87 37.46 -12.09
CA HIS A 468 -32.76 38.34 -12.83
C HIS A 468 -34.17 37.71 -12.88
N PRO A 469 -35.26 38.49 -12.74
CA PRO A 469 -36.63 37.97 -12.76
C PRO A 469 -36.98 37.23 -14.06
N ASP A 470 -36.42 37.65 -15.20
CA ASP A 470 -36.60 36.94 -16.47
C ASP A 470 -35.76 35.64 -16.56
N PRO A 471 -36.38 34.45 -16.64
CA PRO A 471 -35.67 33.17 -16.62
C PRO A 471 -34.78 32.93 -17.85
N LYS A 472 -35.07 33.60 -18.98
CA LYS A 472 -34.27 33.49 -20.23
C LYS A 472 -33.09 34.46 -20.29
N HIS A 473 -32.93 35.33 -19.30
CA HIS A 473 -31.89 36.36 -19.33
C HIS A 473 -30.49 35.77 -19.10
N ALA A 474 -29.51 36.16 -19.93
CA ALA A 474 -28.18 35.56 -19.96
C ALA A 474 -27.36 35.72 -18.64
N SER A 475 -27.76 36.61 -17.74
CA SER A 475 -27.14 36.74 -16.40
C SER A 475 -27.52 35.61 -15.43
N ASN A 476 -28.60 34.87 -15.72
CA ASN A 476 -29.07 33.74 -14.93
C ASN A 476 -28.28 32.45 -15.18
N ILE A 477 -27.53 32.37 -16.28
CA ILE A 477 -26.60 31.28 -16.58
C ILE A 477 -25.18 31.85 -16.53
N LYS A 478 -24.45 31.56 -15.45
CA LYS A 478 -23.06 32.02 -15.29
C LYS A 478 -22.09 30.88 -15.63
N HIS A 479 -21.41 30.99 -16.77
CA HIS A 479 -20.29 30.11 -17.10
C HIS A 479 -19.04 30.43 -16.28
N CYS A 480 -18.36 29.39 -15.80
CA CYS A 480 -17.05 29.49 -15.16
C CYS A 480 -16.00 30.05 -16.13
N SER A 481 -14.98 30.74 -15.59
CA SER A 481 -13.88 31.28 -16.39
C SER A 481 -13.15 30.20 -17.19
N ALA A 482 -12.90 29.04 -16.56
CA ALA A 482 -12.27 27.89 -17.21
C ALA A 482 -13.08 27.39 -18.43
N THR A 483 -14.41 27.32 -18.34
CA THR A 483 -15.25 26.91 -19.48
C THR A 483 -15.11 27.86 -20.66
N LYS A 484 -15.01 29.17 -20.40
CA LYS A 484 -14.79 30.16 -21.47
C LYS A 484 -13.41 30.03 -22.11
N PHE A 485 -12.38 29.73 -21.33
CA PHE A 485 -11.04 29.44 -21.87
C PHE A 485 -11.08 28.24 -22.82
N PHE A 486 -11.71 27.14 -22.40
CA PHE A 486 -11.83 25.96 -23.25
C PHE A 486 -12.67 26.21 -24.50
N GLN A 487 -13.79 26.91 -24.37
CA GLN A 487 -14.70 27.20 -25.48
C GLN A 487 -14.11 28.20 -26.50
N ASN A 488 -13.48 29.27 -26.03
CA ASN A 488 -13.08 30.39 -26.90
C ASN A 488 -11.64 30.26 -27.41
N TRP A 489 -10.76 29.59 -26.67
CA TRP A 489 -9.34 29.54 -27.02
C TRP A 489 -8.89 28.11 -27.36
N TYR A 490 -9.09 27.16 -26.45
CA TYR A 490 -8.59 25.79 -26.65
C TYR A 490 -9.31 25.05 -27.79
N ALA A 491 -10.65 25.01 -27.77
CA ALA A 491 -11.42 24.25 -28.75
C ALA A 491 -11.23 24.75 -30.19
N PRO A 492 -11.24 26.08 -30.49
CA PRO A 492 -11.00 26.56 -31.84
C PRO A 492 -9.60 26.21 -32.37
N ILE A 493 -8.56 26.29 -31.52
CA ILE A 493 -7.20 25.89 -31.86
C ILE A 493 -7.16 24.39 -32.19
N LEU A 494 -7.70 23.54 -31.30
CA LEU A 494 -7.72 22.09 -31.51
C LEU A 494 -8.57 21.69 -32.74
N MET A 495 -9.58 22.48 -33.10
CA MET A 495 -10.44 22.18 -34.23
C MET A 495 -9.79 22.42 -35.61
N GLN A 496 -8.65 23.11 -35.67
CA GLN A 496 -7.91 23.33 -36.92
C GLN A 496 -7.38 22.00 -37.48
N PRO A 497 -7.51 21.75 -38.80
CA PRO A 497 -7.17 20.45 -39.40
C PRO A 497 -5.68 20.10 -39.24
N ALA A 498 -4.78 21.08 -39.35
CA ALA A 498 -3.35 20.89 -39.16
C ALA A 498 -3.01 20.46 -37.73
N ILE A 499 -3.66 21.07 -36.73
CA ILE A 499 -3.44 20.76 -35.31
C ILE A 499 -4.02 19.38 -34.96
N LYS A 500 -5.18 19.02 -35.51
CA LYS A 500 -5.71 17.65 -35.37
C LYS A 500 -4.76 16.60 -35.94
N ALA A 501 -4.23 16.85 -37.13
CA ALA A 501 -3.26 15.94 -37.75
C ALA A 501 -1.98 15.81 -36.91
N LEU A 502 -1.46 16.93 -36.40
CA LEU A 502 -0.29 16.94 -35.52
C LEU A 502 -0.56 16.21 -34.20
N ALA A 503 -1.71 16.44 -33.58
CA ALA A 503 -2.11 15.77 -32.34
C ALA A 503 -2.29 14.25 -32.55
N GLY A 504 -2.86 13.85 -33.69
CA GLY A 504 -2.96 12.44 -34.08
C GLY A 504 -1.59 11.80 -34.30
N LEU A 505 -0.69 12.47 -35.02
CA LEU A 505 0.70 12.02 -35.21
C LEU A 505 1.41 11.86 -33.87
N TRP A 506 1.28 12.85 -32.98
CA TRP A 506 1.87 12.81 -31.65
C TRP A 506 1.33 11.65 -30.81
N TYR A 507 0.02 11.39 -30.88
CA TYR A 507 -0.58 10.25 -30.20
C TYR A 507 -0.05 8.91 -30.76
N CYS A 508 0.13 8.79 -32.07
CA CYS A 508 0.74 7.60 -32.68
C CYS A 508 2.19 7.39 -32.20
N ILE A 509 2.98 8.46 -32.10
CA ILE A 509 4.35 8.41 -31.54
C ILE A 509 4.30 7.95 -30.08
N TYR A 510 3.42 8.54 -29.27
CA TYR A 510 3.22 8.15 -27.87
C TYR A 510 2.86 6.66 -27.72
N VAL A 511 1.91 6.16 -28.53
CA VAL A 511 1.53 4.74 -28.55
C VAL A 511 2.72 3.86 -28.95
N GLY A 512 3.50 4.27 -29.96
CA GLY A 512 4.72 3.55 -30.36
C GLY A 512 5.73 3.43 -29.21
N PHE A 513 5.98 4.52 -28.47
CA PHE A 513 6.84 4.51 -27.28
C PHE A 513 6.25 3.67 -26.14
N ALA A 514 4.94 3.73 -25.92
CA ALA A 514 4.29 2.92 -24.89
C ALA A 514 4.41 1.42 -25.18
N ILE A 515 4.19 1.00 -26.44
CA ILE A 515 4.38 -0.39 -26.87
C ILE A 515 5.84 -0.82 -26.69
N TYR A 516 6.80 0.02 -27.11
CA TYR A 516 8.22 -0.24 -26.92
C TYR A 516 8.58 -0.42 -25.43
N GLY A 517 8.01 0.42 -24.55
CA GLY A 517 8.16 0.31 -23.10
C GLY A 517 7.58 -0.99 -22.54
N CYS A 518 6.39 -1.39 -22.99
CA CYS A 518 5.78 -2.67 -22.60
C CYS A 518 6.64 -3.87 -23.02
N MET A 519 7.32 -3.81 -24.19
CA MET A 519 8.22 -4.88 -24.64
C MET A 519 9.50 -5.01 -23.81
N HIS A 520 9.88 -3.97 -23.06
CA HIS A 520 11.09 -3.94 -22.23
C HIS A 520 10.79 -4.07 -20.72
N LEU A 521 9.55 -4.39 -20.36
CA LEU A 521 9.16 -4.58 -18.97
C LEU A 521 9.83 -5.85 -18.42
N ARG A 522 10.69 -5.70 -17.41
CA ARG A 522 11.27 -6.84 -16.69
C ARG A 522 10.27 -7.32 -15.63
N GLU A 523 9.95 -8.61 -15.69
CA GLU A 523 9.11 -9.26 -14.69
C GLU A 523 9.92 -9.57 -13.42
N GLY A 524 9.32 -9.35 -12.26
CA GLY A 524 9.91 -9.67 -10.96
C GLY A 524 9.82 -8.52 -9.97
N LEU A 525 9.45 -8.85 -8.73
CA LEU A 525 9.49 -7.92 -7.61
C LEU A 525 10.60 -8.35 -6.66
N GLU A 526 11.75 -7.68 -6.76
CA GLU A 526 12.85 -7.92 -5.83
C GLU A 526 12.44 -7.47 -4.42
N PRO A 527 12.64 -8.30 -3.38
CA PRO A 527 12.29 -7.94 -2.00
C PRO A 527 12.91 -6.62 -1.52
N VAL A 528 14.06 -6.25 -2.08
CA VAL A 528 14.75 -4.99 -1.78
C VAL A 528 13.91 -3.76 -2.12
N ASN A 529 13.09 -3.84 -3.18
CA ASN A 529 12.25 -2.73 -3.65
C ASN A 529 10.98 -2.53 -2.81
N LEU A 530 10.65 -3.49 -1.92
CA LEU A 530 9.54 -3.38 -0.97
C LEU A 530 9.93 -2.65 0.32
N LEU A 531 11.23 -2.52 0.58
CA LEU A 531 11.76 -1.93 1.80
C LEU A 531 11.88 -0.41 1.66
N VAL A 532 11.81 0.29 2.81
CA VAL A 532 12.14 1.72 2.87
C VAL A 532 13.61 1.92 2.52
N ASP A 533 13.98 3.05 1.91
CA ASP A 533 15.36 3.30 1.48
C ASP A 533 16.40 3.19 2.61
N ASP A 534 16.06 3.68 3.80
CA ASP A 534 16.88 3.59 5.02
C ASP A 534 16.61 2.30 5.83
N SER A 535 16.31 1.20 5.16
CA SER A 535 16.07 -0.10 5.81
C SER A 535 17.39 -0.83 6.07
N TYR A 536 17.57 -1.34 7.29
CA TYR A 536 18.72 -2.19 7.66
C TYR A 536 18.73 -3.53 6.91
N ALA A 537 17.58 -3.96 6.38
CA ALA A 537 17.47 -5.20 5.64
C ALA A 537 18.02 -5.10 4.21
N LYS A 538 18.02 -3.89 3.61
CA LYS A 538 18.55 -3.63 2.27
C LYS A 538 20.03 -4.03 2.11
N PRO A 539 20.97 -3.58 2.97
CA PRO A 539 22.37 -4.02 2.88
C PRO A 539 22.53 -5.52 3.14
N HIS A 540 21.66 -6.14 3.94
CA HIS A 540 21.68 -7.59 4.15
C HIS A 540 21.31 -8.37 2.88
N TYR A 541 20.24 -7.98 2.18
CA TYR A 541 19.87 -8.59 0.90
C TYR A 541 20.96 -8.41 -0.17
N LEU A 542 21.56 -7.23 -0.25
CA LEU A 542 22.68 -6.98 -1.16
C LEU A 542 23.90 -7.86 -0.84
N ALA A 543 24.21 -8.05 0.45
CA ALA A 543 25.29 -8.94 0.86
C ALA A 543 25.01 -10.41 0.51
N LEU A 544 23.75 -10.87 0.63
CA LEU A 544 23.33 -12.21 0.20
C LEU A 544 23.47 -12.38 -1.32
N GLU A 545 23.03 -11.40 -2.10
CA GLU A 545 23.14 -11.40 -3.55
C GLU A 545 24.58 -11.43 -4.04
N GLN A 546 25.43 -10.55 -3.50
CA GLN A 546 26.81 -10.41 -3.94
C GLN A 546 27.70 -11.59 -3.55
N HIS A 547 27.43 -12.25 -2.41
CA HIS A 547 28.38 -13.22 -1.84
C HIS A 547 27.86 -14.66 -1.79
N PHE A 548 26.56 -14.89 -1.70
CA PHE A 548 26.01 -16.23 -1.43
C PHE A 548 25.21 -16.80 -2.60
N TRP A 549 24.60 -15.98 -3.46
CA TRP A 549 23.70 -16.47 -4.52
C TRP A 549 24.38 -17.11 -5.73
N HIS A 550 25.72 -17.16 -5.79
CA HIS A 550 26.44 -17.81 -6.91
C HIS A 550 26.10 -19.31 -7.07
N TYR A 551 25.97 -20.04 -5.96
CA TYR A 551 25.56 -21.45 -5.96
C TYR A 551 24.05 -21.64 -5.72
N GLY A 552 23.34 -20.54 -5.44
CA GLY A 552 21.94 -20.53 -5.08
C GLY A 552 21.63 -21.07 -3.69
N ALA A 553 20.35 -21.01 -3.33
CA ALA A 553 19.80 -21.57 -2.10
C ALA A 553 19.87 -23.11 -2.08
N THR A 554 20.04 -23.68 -0.89
CA THR A 554 19.92 -25.13 -0.68
C THR A 554 18.51 -25.62 -1.04
N LEU A 555 18.45 -26.66 -1.88
CA LEU A 555 17.20 -27.35 -2.23
C LEU A 555 17.15 -28.70 -1.53
N GLN A 556 16.05 -28.93 -0.81
CA GLN A 556 15.74 -30.19 -0.16
C GLN A 556 14.70 -30.92 -1.00
N THR A 557 15.03 -32.13 -1.44
CA THR A 557 14.13 -32.98 -2.19
C THR A 557 13.58 -34.07 -1.29
N PHE A 558 12.24 -34.14 -1.19
CA PHE A 558 11.54 -35.14 -0.42
C PHE A 558 10.90 -36.15 -1.37
N ARG A 559 11.23 -37.43 -1.21
CA ARG A 559 10.67 -38.50 -2.04
C ARG A 559 9.58 -39.24 -1.26
N ARG A 560 8.36 -39.25 -1.77
CA ARG A 560 7.32 -40.17 -1.29
C ARG A 560 7.58 -41.58 -1.83
N PRO A 561 7.40 -42.65 -1.03
CA PRO A 561 7.62 -44.02 -1.48
C PRO A 561 6.72 -44.46 -2.64
N LYS A 562 5.60 -43.75 -2.90
CA LYS A 562 4.71 -43.95 -4.06
C LYS A 562 4.65 -42.72 -4.99
N GLY A 563 5.79 -42.29 -5.53
CA GLY A 563 5.82 -41.69 -6.88
C GLY A 563 5.86 -40.17 -7.04
N CYS A 564 5.83 -39.34 -6.00
CA CYS A 564 6.01 -37.88 -6.16
C CYS A 564 7.28 -37.37 -5.43
N LEU A 565 8.03 -36.53 -6.13
CA LEU A 565 9.21 -35.82 -5.64
C LEU A 565 8.77 -34.39 -5.30
N LEU A 566 8.81 -34.03 -4.02
CA LEU A 566 8.51 -32.69 -3.52
C LEU A 566 9.82 -31.92 -3.39
N VAL A 567 9.86 -30.66 -3.78
CA VAL A 567 11.08 -29.85 -3.81
C VAL A 567 10.87 -28.61 -2.96
N SER A 568 11.68 -28.43 -1.91
CA SER A 568 11.60 -27.29 -1.00
C SER A 568 12.91 -26.51 -0.95
N ARG A 569 12.84 -25.18 -1.03
CA ARG A 569 14.00 -24.28 -1.01
C ARG A 569 14.24 -23.76 0.41
N SER A 570 15.46 -23.89 0.92
CA SER A 570 15.78 -23.71 2.35
C SER A 570 16.31 -22.32 2.73
N SER A 571 16.56 -21.41 1.79
CA SER A 571 17.16 -20.10 2.11
C SER A 571 16.52 -18.88 1.45
N SER A 572 15.33 -19.03 0.90
CA SER A 572 14.51 -17.90 0.46
C SER A 572 13.06 -18.36 0.47
N GLY A 573 12.18 -17.55 1.04
CA GLY A 573 10.75 -17.74 0.94
C GLY A 573 10.38 -18.16 -0.47
N VAL A 574 9.53 -19.17 -0.56
CA VAL A 574 8.99 -19.77 -1.79
C VAL A 574 8.83 -18.70 -2.87
N MET A 575 9.78 -18.64 -3.81
CA MET A 575 9.61 -17.96 -5.08
C MET A 575 9.08 -19.02 -6.04
N CYS A 576 7.87 -18.77 -6.54
CA CYS A 576 7.32 -19.46 -7.70
C CYS A 576 8.10 -19.07 -8.96
#